data_AF-A0A9P8MYG8-F1
#
_entry.id   AF-A0A9P8MYG8-F1
#
_cell.length_a   1.000
_cell.length_b   1.000
_cell.length_c   1.000
_cell.angle_alpha   90.00
_cell.angle_beta   90.00
_cell.angle_gamma   90.00
#
_symmetry.space_group_name_H-M   'P 1'
#
loop_
_entity.id
_entity.type
_entity.pdbx_description
1 polymer ?
#
loop_
_entity_poly.entity_id
_entity_poly.type
_entity_poly.pdbx_seq_one_letter_code
_entity_poly.pdbx_strand_id
1 'polypeptide(L)'
;MDVQDGLPPCHGPKLHPSALTNASITWKDMLDDYSEPYSGHSEIMAHDFKVEIESKHYALKVFMPYDISYDYHQFYTAGIRCTEEELEWHVMPFYSECRAYGRIKQAQDRRLLPHQVAVPCHGYIRLEEKDIRKLEDEWNLDFSVEQDNALKTPNRPIYAIVEDLASAGSGVSVKSLPRNLRDLRSLHSMGIFVRDIKEDNYRDGKLVDFGTAWTEPHVILNRYDSCQGKGLNG
;
A
#
# COMPACT_ATOMS: atom_id res chain seq x y z
N MET A 1 -10.91 -23.98 10.37
CA MET A 1 -10.70 -24.21 8.93
C MET A 1 -9.90 -23.01 8.45
N ASP A 2 -8.71 -23.27 7.92
CA ASP A 2 -7.54 -22.38 7.86
C ASP A 2 -7.80 -20.97 7.28
N VAL A 3 -7.27 -19.95 7.97
CA VAL A 3 -6.96 -18.65 7.36
C VAL A 3 -5.45 -18.48 7.44
N GLN A 4 -4.72 -19.27 6.64
CA GLN A 4 -3.28 -19.12 6.39
C GLN A 4 -2.99 -18.22 5.17
N ASP A 5 -4.02 -17.74 4.48
CA ASP A 5 -3.83 -17.03 3.22
C ASP A 5 -3.61 -15.54 3.46
N GLY A 6 -2.36 -15.10 3.27
CA GLY A 6 -2.04 -13.67 3.19
C GLY A 6 -2.80 -12.98 2.06
N LEU A 7 -2.88 -11.66 2.15
CA LEU A 7 -3.55 -10.80 1.17
C LEU A 7 -2.54 -10.24 0.16
N PRO A 8 -2.99 -9.92 -1.07
CA PRO A 8 -4.34 -10.07 -1.62
C PRO A 8 -4.69 -11.50 -2.07
N PRO A 9 -5.96 -11.79 -2.41
CA PRO A 9 -6.42 -13.08 -2.90
C PRO A 9 -6.04 -13.37 -4.37
N CYS A 10 -4.85 -12.94 -4.81
CA CYS A 10 -4.31 -13.24 -6.13
C CYS A 10 -3.00 -14.05 -6.03
N HIS A 11 -2.52 -14.57 -7.16
CA HIS A 11 -1.21 -15.21 -7.21
C HIS A 11 -0.09 -14.18 -7.03
N GLY A 12 0.95 -14.56 -6.29
CA GLY A 12 2.17 -13.77 -6.15
C GLY A 12 2.49 -13.44 -4.69
N PRO A 13 3.22 -12.34 -4.45
CA PRO A 13 3.61 -11.94 -3.11
C PRO A 13 2.41 -11.54 -2.28
N LYS A 14 2.43 -11.95 -1.01
CA LYS A 14 1.36 -11.70 -0.04
C LYS A 14 1.93 -11.18 1.26
N LEU A 15 1.23 -10.24 1.88
CA LEU A 15 1.48 -9.84 3.25
C LEU A 15 0.63 -10.71 4.17
N HIS A 16 1.18 -11.11 5.31
CA HIS A 16 0.45 -11.88 6.32
C HIS A 16 -0.13 -10.96 7.39
N PRO A 17 -1.16 -11.42 8.14
CA PRO A 17 -1.62 -10.73 9.33
C PRO A 17 -0.46 -10.47 10.29
N SER A 18 -0.48 -9.31 10.94
CA SER A 18 0.47 -8.99 11.99
C SER A 18 0.24 -9.87 13.21
N ALA A 19 1.31 -10.17 13.95
CA ALA A 19 1.17 -10.78 15.28
C ALA A 19 0.37 -9.90 16.25
N LEU A 20 0.20 -8.61 15.91
CA LEU A 20 -0.51 -7.60 16.68
C LEU A 20 -2.01 -7.50 16.36
N THR A 21 -2.57 -8.38 15.51
CA THR A 21 -3.99 -8.26 15.06
C THR A 21 -5.02 -8.17 16.20
N ASN A 22 -4.75 -8.80 17.35
CA ASN A 22 -5.68 -8.78 18.51
C ASN A 22 -5.18 -7.89 19.65
N ALA A 23 -4.09 -7.15 19.46
CA ALA A 23 -3.53 -6.28 20.48
C ALA A 23 -4.36 -4.99 20.60
N SER A 24 -4.44 -4.44 21.81
CA SER A 24 -5.13 -3.16 22.01
C SER A 24 -4.32 -2.02 21.41
N ILE A 25 -4.98 -1.19 20.59
CA ILE A 25 -4.37 -0.04 19.93
C ILE A 25 -4.64 1.21 20.77
N THR A 26 -3.57 1.94 21.12
CA THR A 26 -3.69 3.29 21.68
C THR A 26 -3.30 4.29 20.62
N TRP A 27 -4.30 4.92 19.99
CA TRP A 27 -4.11 5.99 19.02
C TRP A 27 -3.54 7.25 19.69
N LYS A 28 -2.52 7.86 19.09
CA LYS A 28 -1.85 9.05 19.64
C LYS A 28 -2.05 10.27 18.76
N ASP A 29 -1.53 10.21 17.53
CA ASP A 29 -1.47 11.35 16.61
C ASP A 29 -1.67 10.86 15.17
N MET A 30 -2.23 11.71 14.30
CA MET A 30 -2.13 11.55 12.85
C MET A 30 -0.79 12.14 12.38
N LEU A 31 -0.09 11.43 11.51
CA LEU A 31 1.26 11.75 11.03
C LEU A 31 1.26 12.47 9.68
N ASP A 32 0.12 12.58 9.02
CA ASP A 32 0.01 13.22 7.73
C ASP A 32 0.23 14.74 7.84
N ASP A 33 1.06 15.29 6.96
CA ASP A 33 1.28 16.73 6.83
C ASP A 33 0.54 17.26 5.59
N TYR A 34 -0.79 17.26 5.63
CA TYR A 34 -1.59 17.87 4.57
C TYR A 34 -1.72 19.38 4.81
N SER A 35 -0.65 20.12 4.58
CA SER A 35 -0.65 21.59 4.75
C SER A 35 -1.27 22.36 3.56
N GLU A 36 -1.70 21.69 2.49
CA GLU A 36 -2.30 22.35 1.31
C GLU A 36 -3.81 22.07 1.18
N PRO A 37 -4.65 23.11 0.98
CA PRO A 37 -6.06 22.93 0.65
C PRO A 37 -6.18 22.34 -0.76
N TYR A 38 -6.59 21.07 -0.82
CA TYR A 38 -6.74 20.30 -2.05
C TYR A 38 -7.65 20.98 -3.08
N SER A 39 -7.08 21.30 -4.24
CA SER A 39 -7.84 21.68 -5.44
C SER A 39 -8.12 20.44 -6.29
N GLY A 40 -9.28 19.82 -6.09
CA GLY A 40 -9.88 18.85 -7.02
C GLY A 40 -9.37 17.40 -6.90
N HIS A 41 -10.30 16.48 -6.61
CA HIS A 41 -10.20 15.03 -6.80
C HIS A 41 -8.93 14.32 -6.29
N SER A 42 -8.40 14.74 -5.14
CA SER A 42 -7.43 13.94 -4.40
C SER A 42 -8.16 13.02 -3.42
N GLU A 43 -8.46 11.81 -3.87
CA GLU A 43 -8.93 10.70 -3.04
C GLU A 43 -7.78 10.28 -2.11
N ILE A 44 -7.76 10.77 -0.86
CA ILE A 44 -6.79 10.31 0.13
C ILE A 44 -6.96 8.80 0.29
N MET A 45 -5.93 8.05 -0.11
CA MET A 45 -5.98 6.58 -0.15
C MET A 45 -5.73 5.95 1.22
N ALA A 46 -5.00 6.64 2.08
CA ALA A 46 -4.68 6.21 3.43
C ALA A 46 -4.26 7.38 4.32
N HIS A 47 -4.34 7.16 5.64
CA HIS A 47 -3.84 8.07 6.67
C HIS A 47 -2.84 7.34 7.57
N ASP A 48 -1.71 7.97 7.87
CA ASP A 48 -0.72 7.42 8.79
C ASP A 48 -0.97 7.89 10.21
N PHE A 49 -0.99 6.96 11.17
CA PHE A 49 -1.18 7.25 12.58
C PHE A 49 -0.01 6.77 13.41
N LYS A 50 0.42 7.60 14.35
CA LYS A 50 1.24 7.15 15.47
C LYS A 50 0.35 6.44 16.48
N VAL A 51 0.70 5.20 16.78
CA VAL A 51 0.00 4.41 17.79
C VAL A 51 0.98 3.77 18.77
N GLU A 52 0.46 3.38 19.93
CA GLU A 52 1.15 2.53 20.89
C GLU A 52 0.42 1.19 21.00
N ILE A 53 1.15 0.10 20.78
CA ILE A 53 0.68 -1.28 20.90
C ILE A 53 1.69 -2.03 21.75
N GLU A 54 1.24 -2.65 22.85
CA GLU A 54 2.11 -3.39 23.78
C GLU A 54 3.34 -2.57 24.25
N SER A 55 3.12 -1.30 24.59
CA SER A 55 4.16 -0.35 25.02
C SER A 55 5.25 -0.02 23.99
N LYS A 56 5.11 -0.44 22.73
CA LYS A 56 5.95 0.00 21.61
C LYS A 56 5.16 0.93 20.68
N HIS A 57 5.85 1.94 20.15
CA HIS A 57 5.28 2.84 19.17
C HIS A 57 5.44 2.30 17.75
N TYR A 58 4.39 2.49 16.95
CA TYR A 58 4.31 2.09 15.54
C TYR A 58 3.70 3.21 14.71
N ALA A 59 3.93 3.14 13.40
CA ALA A 59 3.09 3.80 12.41
C ALA A 59 2.00 2.80 11.96
N LEU A 60 0.76 3.26 11.92
CA LEU A 60 -0.39 2.49 11.48
C LEU A 60 -0.99 3.21 10.27
N LYS A 61 -0.80 2.65 9.09
CA LYS A 61 -1.35 3.20 7.84
C LYS A 61 -2.75 2.67 7.64
N VAL A 62 -3.76 3.50 7.83
CA VAL A 62 -5.18 3.16 7.73
C VAL A 62 -5.66 3.46 6.32
N PHE A 63 -6.16 2.47 5.60
CA PHE A 63 -6.60 2.62 4.21
C PHE A 63 -8.06 3.06 4.13
N MET A 64 -8.30 4.09 3.33
CA MET A 64 -9.64 4.61 3.09
C MET A 64 -10.38 3.75 2.05
N PRO A 65 -11.73 3.77 2.04
CA PRO A 65 -12.47 3.20 0.94
C PRO A 65 -12.01 3.79 -0.40
N TYR A 66 -11.82 2.95 -1.40
CA TYR A 66 -11.25 3.33 -2.68
C TYR A 66 -12.13 2.84 -3.83
N ASP A 67 -12.46 3.73 -4.76
CA ASP A 67 -13.20 3.39 -5.98
C ASP A 67 -12.22 3.16 -7.14
N ILE A 68 -12.21 1.94 -7.66
CA ILE A 68 -11.37 1.55 -8.79
C ILE A 68 -11.99 1.88 -10.16
N SER A 69 -13.20 2.45 -10.21
CA SER A 69 -13.93 2.71 -11.45
C SER A 69 -13.12 3.56 -12.43
N TYR A 70 -12.41 4.57 -11.91
CA TYR A 70 -11.54 5.44 -12.70
C TYR A 70 -10.34 4.68 -13.28
N ASP A 71 -9.63 3.90 -12.47
CA ASP A 71 -8.53 3.03 -12.94
C ASP A 71 -9.03 2.05 -14.00
N TYR A 72 -10.17 1.40 -13.74
CA TYR A 72 -10.76 0.42 -14.64
C TYR A 72 -11.09 1.04 -15.99
N HIS A 73 -11.75 2.20 -16.00
CA HIS A 73 -12.05 2.94 -17.22
C HIS A 73 -10.77 3.34 -17.98
N GLN A 74 -9.74 3.82 -17.28
CA GLN A 74 -8.45 4.15 -17.90
C GLN A 74 -7.79 2.94 -18.56
N PHE A 75 -7.70 1.80 -17.89
CA PHE A 75 -7.07 0.61 -18.48
C PHE A 75 -7.92 0.02 -19.61
N TYR A 76 -9.25 0.04 -19.47
CA TYR A 76 -10.16 -0.41 -20.50
C TYR A 76 -10.01 0.41 -21.80
N THR A 77 -9.95 1.74 -21.67
CA THR A 77 -9.74 2.66 -22.80
C THR A 77 -8.34 2.52 -23.41
N ALA A 78 -7.32 2.19 -22.60
CA ALA A 78 -5.99 1.81 -23.07
C ALA A 78 -5.92 0.44 -23.79
N GLY A 79 -7.06 -0.24 -23.98
CA GLY A 79 -7.15 -1.52 -24.69
C GLY A 79 -6.78 -2.73 -23.82
N ILE A 80 -6.55 -2.53 -22.54
CA ILE A 80 -6.28 -3.62 -21.59
C ILE A 80 -7.62 -4.24 -21.22
N ARG A 81 -7.68 -5.56 -21.23
CA ARG A 81 -8.88 -6.33 -20.92
C ARG A 81 -8.57 -7.16 -19.68
N CYS A 82 -9.19 -6.85 -18.56
CA CYS A 82 -9.21 -7.61 -17.31
C CYS A 82 -10.58 -7.42 -16.65
N THR A 83 -10.94 -8.25 -15.68
CA THR A 83 -12.13 -7.97 -14.86
C THR A 83 -11.82 -6.87 -13.84
N GLU A 84 -12.86 -6.24 -13.29
CA GLU A 84 -12.71 -5.29 -12.17
C GLU A 84 -12.07 -5.97 -10.95
N GLU A 85 -12.46 -7.21 -10.64
CA GLU A 85 -11.89 -8.01 -9.55
C GLU A 85 -10.38 -8.30 -9.76
N GLU A 86 -9.99 -8.70 -10.97
CA GLU A 86 -8.57 -8.88 -11.32
C GLU A 86 -7.79 -7.57 -11.18
N LEU A 87 -8.40 -6.42 -11.51
CA LEU A 87 -7.76 -5.13 -11.36
C LEU A 87 -7.63 -4.73 -9.89
N GLU A 88 -8.71 -4.91 -9.13
CA GLU A 88 -8.84 -4.58 -7.72
C GLU A 88 -7.67 -5.13 -6.90
N TRP A 89 -7.35 -6.41 -7.06
CA TRP A 89 -6.27 -7.09 -6.35
C TRP A 89 -4.87 -6.55 -6.62
N HIS A 90 -4.73 -5.75 -7.69
CA HIS A 90 -3.46 -5.22 -8.16
C HIS A 90 -3.33 -3.70 -8.02
N VAL A 91 -4.44 -2.96 -7.94
CA VAL A 91 -4.40 -1.48 -7.90
C VAL A 91 -4.99 -0.89 -6.63
N MET A 92 -5.81 -1.61 -5.86
CA MET A 92 -6.32 -1.06 -4.60
C MET A 92 -5.16 -0.72 -3.66
N PRO A 93 -5.14 0.47 -3.03
CA PRO A 93 -4.01 0.95 -2.25
C PRO A 93 -3.50 -0.06 -1.21
N PHE A 94 -4.41 -0.61 -0.41
CA PHE A 94 -4.09 -1.64 0.58
C PHE A 94 -3.44 -2.90 -0.03
N TYR A 95 -3.98 -3.38 -1.16
CA TYR A 95 -3.47 -4.58 -1.81
C TYR A 95 -2.14 -4.33 -2.53
N SER A 96 -1.98 -3.19 -3.19
CA SER A 96 -0.71 -2.76 -3.79
C SER A 96 0.42 -2.78 -2.74
N GLU A 97 0.15 -2.21 -1.57
CA GLU A 97 1.11 -2.14 -0.47
C GLU A 97 1.39 -3.51 0.14
N CYS A 98 0.36 -4.34 0.35
CA CYS A 98 0.52 -5.73 0.79
C CYS A 98 1.43 -6.53 -0.17
N ARG A 99 1.25 -6.36 -1.48
CA ARG A 99 2.06 -7.09 -2.47
C ARG A 99 3.51 -6.62 -2.45
N ALA A 100 3.75 -5.31 -2.35
CA ALA A 100 5.09 -4.75 -2.26
C ALA A 100 5.82 -5.26 -1.01
N TYR A 101 5.22 -5.11 0.18
CA TYR A 101 5.82 -5.61 1.42
C TYR A 101 5.95 -7.13 1.45
N GLY A 102 4.99 -7.86 0.88
CA GLY A 102 5.10 -9.31 0.70
C GLY A 102 6.33 -9.71 -0.10
N ARG A 103 6.64 -8.99 -1.20
CA ARG A 103 7.83 -9.24 -2.02
C ARG A 103 9.12 -8.83 -1.30
N ILE A 104 9.12 -7.69 -0.62
CA ILE A 104 10.26 -7.22 0.20
C ILE A 104 10.59 -8.26 1.27
N LYS A 105 9.59 -8.77 1.99
CA LYS A 105 9.77 -9.81 3.00
C LYS A 105 10.36 -11.09 2.41
N GLN A 106 9.82 -11.59 1.29
CA GLN A 106 10.36 -12.76 0.59
C GLN A 106 11.84 -12.58 0.21
N ALA A 107 12.23 -11.38 -0.24
CA ALA A 107 13.60 -11.07 -0.59
C ALA A 107 14.52 -10.97 0.64
N GLN A 108 14.03 -10.42 1.75
CA GLN A 108 14.74 -10.38 3.03
C GLN A 108 14.98 -11.79 3.58
N ASP A 109 13.96 -12.64 3.59
CA ASP A 109 14.04 -14.03 4.05
C ASP A 109 15.05 -14.85 3.22
N ARG A 110 15.14 -14.54 1.92
CA ARG A 110 16.13 -15.11 0.99
C ARG A 110 17.48 -14.41 1.00
N ARG A 111 17.67 -13.38 1.82
CA ARG A 111 18.90 -12.57 1.92
C ARG A 111 19.35 -11.96 0.58
N LEU A 112 18.38 -11.59 -0.26
CA LEU A 112 18.62 -10.93 -1.56
C LEU A 112 18.79 -9.41 -1.43
N LEU A 113 18.41 -8.85 -0.28
CA LEU A 113 18.59 -7.43 0.03
C LEU A 113 19.79 -7.25 0.98
N PRO A 114 20.81 -6.46 0.59
CA PRO A 114 21.99 -6.23 1.43
C PRO A 114 21.70 -5.30 2.63
N HIS A 115 20.60 -4.54 2.59
CA HIS A 115 20.15 -3.65 3.64
C HIS A 115 18.64 -3.40 3.53
N GLN A 116 18.06 -2.71 4.51
CA GLN A 116 16.65 -2.32 4.50
C GLN A 116 16.41 -1.19 3.48
N VAL A 117 15.60 -1.48 2.46
CA VAL A 117 15.20 -0.53 1.41
C VAL A 117 13.86 0.17 1.72
N ALA A 118 13.11 -0.35 2.69
CA ALA A 118 11.82 0.15 3.16
C ALA A 118 11.78 0.11 4.69
N VAL A 119 10.86 0.85 5.29
CA VAL A 119 10.57 0.72 6.72
C VAL A 119 10.09 -0.70 7.02
N PRO A 120 10.50 -1.31 8.16
CA PRO A 120 10.02 -2.63 8.53
C PRO A 120 8.50 -2.68 8.68
N CYS A 121 7.87 -3.56 7.91
CA CYS A 121 6.45 -3.88 7.98
C CYS A 121 6.22 -5.17 8.79
N HIS A 122 5.30 -5.11 9.74
CA HIS A 122 4.95 -6.20 10.65
C HIS A 122 3.72 -7.00 10.20
N GLY A 123 3.07 -6.59 9.11
CA GLY A 123 1.86 -7.21 8.59
C GLY A 123 0.67 -6.26 8.63
N TYR A 124 -0.48 -6.77 8.20
CA TYR A 124 -1.74 -6.02 8.24
C TYR A 124 -2.58 -6.40 9.46
N ILE A 125 -3.48 -5.51 9.85
CA ILE A 125 -4.54 -5.76 10.81
C ILE A 125 -5.88 -5.32 10.22
N ARG A 126 -6.95 -5.98 10.64
CA ARG A 126 -8.32 -5.53 10.38
C ARG A 126 -8.74 -4.66 11.56
N LEU A 127 -9.22 -3.44 11.29
CA LEU A 127 -9.71 -2.56 12.35
C LEU A 127 -11.04 -3.07 12.92
N GLU A 128 -11.19 -2.96 14.23
CA GLU A 128 -12.46 -3.20 14.91
C GLU A 128 -13.37 -1.99 14.81
N GLU A 129 -14.68 -2.20 15.00
CA GLU A 129 -15.67 -1.11 14.96
C GLU A 129 -15.37 0.00 15.98
N LYS A 130 -14.80 -0.34 17.15
CA LYS A 130 -14.39 0.66 18.15
C LYS A 130 -13.27 1.58 17.64
N ASP A 131 -12.35 1.05 16.84
CA ASP A 131 -11.23 1.79 16.28
C ASP A 131 -11.73 2.68 15.14
N ILE A 132 -12.57 2.15 14.26
CA ILE A 132 -13.21 2.91 13.18
C ILE A 132 -13.98 4.11 13.75
N ARG A 133 -14.87 3.88 14.74
CA ARG A 133 -15.64 4.97 15.37
C ARG A 133 -14.74 6.02 16.02
N LYS A 134 -13.66 5.60 16.67
CA LYS A 134 -12.70 6.54 17.26
C LYS A 134 -12.04 7.40 16.19
N LEU A 135 -11.68 6.82 15.05
CA LEU A 135 -11.10 7.55 13.92
C LEU A 135 -12.09 8.54 13.28
N GLU A 136 -13.36 8.13 13.14
CA GLU A 136 -14.46 9.00 12.71
C GLU A 136 -14.66 10.17 13.69
N ASP A 137 -14.71 9.89 14.99
CA ASP A 137 -15.02 10.89 16.02
C ASP A 137 -13.86 11.88 16.28
N GLU A 138 -12.62 11.41 16.34
CA GLU A 138 -11.46 12.24 16.73
C GLU A 138 -10.78 12.94 15.56
N TRP A 139 -10.81 12.33 14.36
CA TRP A 139 -10.14 12.87 13.16
C TRP A 139 -11.09 13.16 12.01
N ASN A 140 -12.41 13.00 12.19
CA ASN A 140 -13.42 13.29 11.18
C ASN A 140 -13.14 12.56 9.85
N LEU A 141 -12.65 11.32 9.95
CA LEU A 141 -12.46 10.46 8.79
C LEU A 141 -13.80 9.88 8.36
N ASP A 142 -14.01 9.78 7.05
CA ASP A 142 -15.22 9.20 6.47
C ASP A 142 -14.90 7.83 5.86
N PHE A 143 -15.32 6.76 6.55
CA PHE A 143 -15.23 5.40 6.04
C PHE A 143 -16.51 4.95 5.33
N SER A 144 -17.49 5.84 5.18
CA SER A 144 -18.65 5.59 4.35
C SER A 144 -18.26 5.68 2.87
N VAL A 145 -18.81 4.78 2.06
CA VAL A 145 -18.71 4.89 0.60
C VAL A 145 -19.93 5.72 0.19
N GLU A 146 -19.72 6.88 -0.43
CA GLU A 146 -20.82 7.70 -0.96
C GLU A 146 -21.69 6.83 -1.87
N GLN A 147 -22.98 6.70 -1.50
CA GLN A 147 -23.92 5.71 -2.04
C GLN A 147 -24.50 6.11 -3.40
N ASP A 148 -23.71 6.68 -4.30
CA ASP A 148 -24.18 7.10 -5.61
C ASP A 148 -23.74 6.11 -6.68
N ASN A 149 -24.51 5.01 -6.78
CA ASN A 149 -24.65 4.03 -7.88
C ASN A 149 -24.58 2.56 -7.41
N ALA A 150 -25.77 1.94 -7.32
CA ALA A 150 -26.21 0.54 -7.59
C ALA A 150 -25.27 -0.70 -7.50
N LEU A 151 -23.99 -0.61 -7.17
CA LEU A 151 -23.09 -1.74 -6.95
C LEU A 151 -22.76 -1.78 -5.47
N LYS A 152 -23.49 -2.63 -4.74
CA LYS A 152 -23.23 -2.95 -3.34
C LYS A 152 -21.81 -3.52 -3.22
N THR A 153 -20.80 -2.71 -2.94
CA THR A 153 -19.61 -3.25 -2.28
C THR A 153 -20.04 -3.59 -0.85
N PRO A 154 -20.05 -4.87 -0.43
CA PRO A 154 -20.41 -5.24 0.93
C PRO A 154 -19.51 -4.49 1.90
N ASN A 155 -20.01 -4.23 3.11
CA ASN A 155 -19.29 -3.67 4.27
C ASN A 155 -17.83 -4.17 4.31
N ARG A 156 -16.91 -3.47 3.62
CA ARG A 156 -15.55 -3.97 3.39
C ARG A 156 -14.78 -3.79 4.69
N PRO A 157 -14.00 -4.78 5.13
CA PRO A 157 -13.15 -4.57 6.28
C PRO A 157 -12.20 -3.40 6.02
N ILE A 158 -12.14 -2.46 6.98
CA ILE A 158 -11.09 -1.44 6.98
C ILE A 158 -9.82 -2.09 7.50
N TYR A 159 -8.75 -1.98 6.71
CA TYR A 159 -7.46 -2.55 7.05
C TYR A 159 -6.47 -1.44 7.39
N ALA A 160 -5.50 -1.79 8.21
CA ALA A 160 -4.31 -1.00 8.42
C ALA A 160 -3.05 -1.86 8.27
N ILE A 161 -1.94 -1.24 7.89
CA ILE A 161 -0.62 -1.88 7.88
C ILE A 161 0.19 -1.35 9.06
N VAL A 162 0.87 -2.28 9.75
CA VAL A 162 1.68 -1.97 10.93
C VAL A 162 3.14 -1.86 10.54
N GLU A 163 3.73 -0.70 10.77
CA GLU A 163 5.12 -0.39 10.43
C GLU A 163 5.89 0.10 11.64
N ASP A 164 7.22 -0.10 11.63
CA ASP A 164 8.06 0.58 12.60
C ASP A 164 7.92 2.10 12.45
N LEU A 165 7.74 2.81 13.58
CA LEU A 165 7.70 4.26 13.57
C LEU A 165 9.07 4.83 13.22
N ALA A 166 9.19 5.40 12.02
CA ALA A 166 10.39 6.09 11.55
C ALA A 166 10.43 7.56 12.03
N SER A 167 11.58 8.23 11.90
CA SER A 167 11.66 9.67 12.21
C SER A 167 10.90 10.49 11.15
N ALA A 168 10.43 11.68 11.54
CA ALA A 168 9.71 12.57 10.61
C ALA A 168 10.57 13.07 9.44
N GLY A 169 11.90 13.00 9.56
CA GLY A 169 12.82 13.46 8.52
C GLY A 169 12.86 12.49 7.34
N SER A 170 12.78 13.03 6.11
CA SER A 170 12.86 12.21 4.89
C SER A 170 14.17 11.41 4.81
N GLY A 171 15.27 11.97 5.34
CA GLY A 171 16.63 11.45 5.14
C GLY A 171 17.12 11.55 3.69
N VAL A 172 16.34 12.20 2.82
CA VAL A 172 16.69 12.47 1.43
C VAL A 172 17.59 13.70 1.39
N SER A 173 18.70 13.58 0.68
CA SER A 173 19.67 14.65 0.47
C SER A 173 20.48 14.31 -0.77
N VAL A 174 21.19 15.31 -1.33
CA VAL A 174 22.12 15.08 -2.46
C VAL A 174 23.12 13.94 -2.16
N LYS A 175 23.52 13.78 -0.89
CA LYS A 175 24.45 12.73 -0.47
C LYS A 175 23.80 11.34 -0.40
N SER A 176 22.51 11.24 -0.11
CA SER A 176 21.79 9.96 -0.05
C SER A 176 21.20 9.53 -1.40
N LEU A 177 21.03 10.43 -2.37
CA LEU A 177 20.49 10.11 -3.71
C LEU A 177 21.14 8.87 -4.39
N PRO A 178 22.48 8.69 -4.40
CA PRO A 178 23.07 7.50 -5.00
C PRO A 178 22.68 6.19 -4.29
N ARG A 179 22.40 6.24 -2.98
CA ARG A 179 21.87 5.11 -2.22
C ARG A 179 20.40 4.88 -2.58
N ASN A 180 19.57 5.92 -2.54
CA ASN A 180 18.14 5.81 -2.84
C ASN A 180 17.91 5.25 -4.25
N LEU A 181 18.72 5.66 -5.24
CA LEU A 181 18.67 5.09 -6.59
C LEU A 181 19.06 3.60 -6.64
N ARG A 182 20.04 3.17 -5.83
CA ARG A 182 20.39 1.74 -5.72
C ARG A 182 19.25 0.94 -5.07
N ASP A 183 18.55 1.54 -4.12
CA ASP A 183 17.44 0.91 -3.41
C ASP A 183 16.24 0.75 -4.35
N LEU A 184 15.91 1.78 -5.12
CA LEU A 184 14.92 1.72 -6.20
C LEU A 184 15.27 0.67 -7.26
N ARG A 185 16.54 0.59 -7.69
CA ARG A 185 16.98 -0.46 -8.62
C ARG A 185 16.85 -1.86 -8.01
N SER A 186 17.10 -2.00 -6.71
CA SER A 186 16.92 -3.26 -6.01
C SER A 186 15.44 -3.66 -6.01
N LEU A 187 14.53 -2.73 -5.70
CA LEU A 187 13.09 -2.93 -5.79
C LEU A 187 12.65 -3.34 -7.20
N HIS A 188 13.12 -2.62 -8.23
CA HIS A 188 12.83 -2.96 -9.63
C HIS A 188 13.33 -4.34 -10.01
N SER A 189 14.53 -4.74 -9.57
CA SER A 189 15.07 -6.07 -9.85
C SER A 189 14.26 -7.20 -9.22
N MET A 190 13.45 -6.88 -8.20
CA MET A 190 12.51 -7.79 -7.55
C MET A 190 11.09 -7.66 -8.11
N GLY A 191 10.89 -6.92 -9.20
CA GLY A 191 9.58 -6.71 -9.83
C GLY A 191 8.64 -5.81 -9.02
N ILE A 192 9.18 -4.90 -8.20
CA ILE A 192 8.40 -3.84 -7.53
C ILE A 192 8.70 -2.51 -8.23
N PHE A 193 7.67 -1.87 -8.77
CA PHE A 193 7.75 -0.58 -9.44
C PHE A 193 7.01 0.47 -8.62
N VAL A 194 7.77 1.29 -7.90
CA VAL A 194 7.23 2.38 -7.06
C VAL A 194 6.84 3.54 -7.98
N ARG A 195 5.56 3.93 -7.96
CA ARG A 195 5.04 4.95 -8.88
C ARG A 195 5.02 6.36 -8.28
N ASP A 196 4.94 6.48 -6.96
CA ASP A 196 4.90 7.77 -6.27
C ASP A 196 6.25 8.07 -5.58
N ILE A 197 7.29 8.31 -6.39
CA ILE A 197 8.64 8.63 -5.86
C ILE A 197 8.73 10.14 -5.62
N LYS A 198 8.48 10.55 -4.37
CA LYS A 198 8.63 11.93 -3.88
C LYS A 198 9.26 11.94 -2.49
N GLU A 199 9.79 13.08 -2.06
CA GLU A 199 10.48 13.21 -0.77
C GLU A 199 9.58 12.81 0.41
N ASP A 200 8.29 13.13 0.34
CA ASP A 200 7.31 12.85 1.40
C ASP A 200 7.11 11.35 1.64
N ASN A 201 7.42 10.51 0.64
CA ASN A 201 7.31 9.05 0.72
C ASN A 201 8.62 8.39 1.20
N TYR A 202 9.56 9.18 1.72
CA TYR A 202 10.75 8.69 2.42
C TYR A 202 10.70 9.06 3.90
N ARG A 203 11.21 8.16 4.74
CA ARG A 203 11.55 8.41 6.15
C ARG A 203 12.89 7.75 6.44
N ASP A 204 13.81 8.47 7.08
CA ASP A 204 15.17 7.99 7.36
C ASP A 204 15.93 7.44 6.13
N GLY A 205 15.63 7.97 4.94
CA GLY A 205 16.18 7.53 3.66
C GLY A 205 15.62 6.22 3.12
N LYS A 206 14.54 5.69 3.71
CA LYS A 206 13.82 4.48 3.29
C LYS A 206 12.45 4.84 2.76
N LEU A 207 11.93 4.05 1.82
CA LEU A 207 10.56 4.21 1.34
C LEU A 207 9.53 3.75 2.39
N VAL A 208 8.42 4.47 2.47
CA VAL A 208 7.31 4.19 3.39
C VAL A 208 5.95 4.04 2.71
N ASP A 209 5.83 4.38 1.42
CA ASP A 209 4.55 4.32 0.71
C ASP A 209 4.64 3.45 -0.55
N PHE A 210 3.88 2.37 -0.54
CA PHE A 210 3.70 1.47 -1.68
C PHE A 210 2.24 1.35 -2.13
N GLY A 211 1.35 2.24 -1.68
CA GLY A 211 -0.08 2.19 -2.00
C GLY A 211 -0.36 2.28 -3.52
N THR A 212 0.54 2.89 -4.28
CA THR A 212 0.44 2.96 -5.75
C THR A 212 1.39 2.03 -6.47
N ALA A 213 2.18 1.21 -5.77
CA ALA A 213 3.24 0.41 -6.38
C ALA A 213 2.67 -0.76 -7.21
N TRP A 214 3.28 -1.01 -8.37
CA TRP A 214 3.02 -2.22 -9.13
C TRP A 214 4.01 -3.30 -8.73
N THR A 215 3.50 -4.44 -8.27
CA THR A 215 4.33 -5.60 -7.95
C THR A 215 4.05 -6.75 -8.91
N GLU A 216 5.08 -7.44 -9.39
CA GLU A 216 4.91 -8.62 -10.24
C GLU A 216 4.45 -9.85 -9.44
N PRO A 217 3.70 -10.78 -10.06
CA PRO A 217 3.05 -10.63 -11.37
C PRO A 217 1.97 -9.54 -11.32
N HIS A 218 1.75 -8.76 -12.38
CA HIS A 218 0.74 -7.70 -12.35
C HIS A 218 -0.19 -7.81 -13.55
N VAL A 219 -1.52 -7.75 -13.35
CA VAL A 219 -2.49 -7.93 -14.44
C VAL A 219 -2.22 -6.99 -15.62
N ILE A 220 -1.94 -5.72 -15.33
CA ILE A 220 -1.60 -4.72 -16.33
C ILE A 220 -0.26 -5.02 -17.04
N LEU A 221 0.83 -5.25 -16.29
CA LEU A 221 2.14 -5.53 -16.88
C LEU A 221 2.13 -6.78 -17.76
N ASN A 222 1.55 -7.87 -17.26
CA ASN A 222 1.45 -9.14 -17.99
C ASN A 222 0.69 -8.97 -19.32
N ARG A 223 -0.34 -8.12 -19.35
CA ARG A 223 -1.14 -7.88 -20.56
C ARG A 223 -0.41 -6.96 -21.53
N TYR A 224 0.34 -5.96 -21.05
CA TYR A 224 1.24 -5.17 -21.90
C TYR A 224 2.27 -6.04 -22.62
N ASP A 225 2.95 -6.92 -21.90
CA ASP A 225 3.94 -7.83 -22.50
C ASP A 225 3.32 -8.76 -23.55
N SER A 226 2.10 -9.25 -23.30
CA SER A 226 1.38 -10.11 -24.25
C SER A 226 0.95 -9.38 -25.53
N CYS A 227 0.74 -8.05 -25.46
CA CYS A 227 0.42 -7.21 -26.62
C CYS A 227 1.67 -6.87 -27.43
N GLN A 228 2.81 -6.63 -26.77
CA GLN A 228 4.09 -6.32 -27.43
C GLN A 228 4.77 -7.56 -28.01
N GLY A 229 4.56 -8.74 -27.41
CA GLY A 229 5.06 -10.03 -27.92
C GLY A 229 4.49 -10.45 -29.28
N LYS A 230 3.49 -9.74 -29.82
CA LYS A 230 2.99 -9.91 -31.19
C LYS A 230 3.73 -9.06 -32.24
N GLY A 231 4.73 -8.27 -31.84
CA GLY A 231 5.41 -7.29 -32.71
C GLY A 231 6.92 -7.47 -32.94
N LEU A 232 7.57 -8.53 -32.42
CA LEU A 232 9.03 -8.74 -32.57
C LEU A 232 9.40 -10.06 -33.27
N ASN A 233 8.54 -10.56 -34.15
CA ASN A 233 8.92 -11.49 -35.22
C ASN A 233 8.58 -10.84 -36.57
N GLY A 234 9.48 -9.98 -37.04
CA GLY A 234 9.43 -9.32 -38.34
C GLY A 234 10.82 -8.88 -38.74
#